data_AF-A0A915XZK3-F1
#
_entry.id   AF-A0A915XZK3-F1
#
_cell.length_a   1.000
_cell.length_b   1.000
_cell.length_c   1.000
_cell.angle_alpha   90.00
_cell.angle_beta   90.00
_cell.angle_gamma   90.00
#
_symmetry.space_group_name_H-M   'P 1'
#
loop_
_entity.id
_entity.type
_entity.pdbx_description
1 polymer ?
#
loop_
_entity_poly.entity_id
_entity_poly.type
_entity_poly.pdbx_seq_one_letter_code
_entity_poly.pdbx_strand_id
1 'polypeptide(L)'
;MSTSIPPDYNKFFELADPLANRPLRLSDEHYSEWLSRDQAWRLFRGELKLAEPLRLGAYMGSQAADFLWAGLAHIICVSSRVIDLLIVNQVTGWSTYPVEVFDRKGQLLAEYLGFAVTGAECHRDRGRSQVVTNSRYAVAN
;
A
#
# COMPACT_ATOMS: atom_id res chain seq x y z
N MET A 1 -5.60 -17.80 27.65
CA MET A 1 -4.25 -18.18 27.15
C MET A 1 -4.32 -18.22 25.64
N SER A 2 -3.65 -17.31 24.94
CA SER A 2 -3.61 -17.30 23.48
C SER A 2 -2.45 -18.17 23.02
N THR A 3 -2.74 -19.34 22.45
CA THR A 3 -1.75 -20.23 21.85
C THR A 3 -1.48 -19.76 20.44
N SER A 4 -0.68 -18.70 20.27
CA SER A 4 -0.24 -18.30 18.94
C SER A 4 0.75 -19.34 18.43
N ILE A 5 0.37 -20.06 17.36
CA ILE A 5 1.29 -20.93 16.63
C ILE A 5 2.45 -20.04 16.16
N PRO A 6 3.72 -20.37 16.49
CA PRO A 6 4.84 -19.59 16.02
C PRO A 6 4.88 -19.61 14.49
N PRO A 7 5.15 -18.47 13.82
CA PRO A 7 5.24 -18.43 12.38
C PRO A 7 6.31 -19.40 11.87
N ASP A 8 6.01 -20.13 10.80
CA ASP A 8 6.98 -21.01 10.14
C ASP A 8 8.00 -20.16 9.38
N TYR A 9 9.21 -20.04 9.94
CA TYR A 9 10.27 -19.21 9.38
C TYR A 9 10.80 -19.69 8.01
N ASN A 10 10.42 -20.88 7.56
CA ASN A 10 10.76 -21.37 6.21
C ASN A 10 9.80 -20.86 5.13
N LYS A 11 8.72 -20.16 5.51
CA LYS A 11 7.67 -19.65 4.61
C LYS A 11 7.64 -18.13 4.53
N PHE A 12 8.79 -17.49 4.74
CA PHE A 12 8.91 -16.05 4.47
C PHE A 12 9.17 -15.83 2.99
N PHE A 13 8.34 -14.97 2.40
CA PHE A 13 8.53 -14.46 1.05
C PHE A 13 8.95 -13.00 1.17
N GLU A 14 10.02 -12.63 0.47
CA GLU A 14 10.49 -11.26 0.40
C GLU A 14 9.94 -10.59 -0.87
N LEU A 15 9.33 -9.42 -0.69
CA LEU A 15 9.00 -8.50 -1.77
C LEU A 15 9.96 -7.32 -1.69
N ALA A 16 10.81 -7.18 -2.70
CA ALA A 16 11.74 -6.06 -2.81
C ALA A 16 11.23 -5.04 -3.83
N ASP A 17 11.19 -3.76 -3.44
CA ASP A 17 11.09 -2.65 -4.39
C ASP A 17 12.52 -2.25 -4.78
N PRO A 18 12.93 -2.38 -6.05
CA PRO A 18 14.28 -1.99 -6.49
C PRO A 18 14.53 -0.48 -6.45
N LEU A 19 13.60 0.30 -5.88
CA LEU A 19 13.62 1.77 -5.85
C LEU A 19 13.75 2.35 -7.25
N ALA A 20 13.11 1.68 -8.23
CA ALA A 20 13.13 2.13 -9.60
C ALA A 20 12.53 3.54 -9.70
N ASN A 21 13.13 4.39 -10.53
CA ASN A 21 12.72 5.79 -10.69
C ASN A 21 11.72 6.01 -11.84
N ARG A 22 11.38 4.96 -12.58
CA ARG A 22 10.45 4.98 -13.72
C ARG A 22 8.98 4.68 -13.36
N PRO A 23 8.67 3.81 -12.38
CA PRO A 23 7.29 3.55 -11.99
C PRO A 23 6.54 4.84 -11.68
N LEU A 24 5.26 4.89 -12.05
CA LEU A 24 4.40 6.01 -11.72
C LEU A 24 4.35 6.20 -10.19
N ARG A 25 4.40 7.46 -9.76
CA ARG A 25 4.05 7.87 -8.40
C ARG A 25 2.75 8.67 -8.46
N LEU A 26 1.83 8.30 -7.58
CA LEU A 26 0.46 8.77 -7.59
C LEU A 26 0.20 9.89 -6.58
N SER A 27 -0.76 10.74 -6.85
CA SER A 27 -1.24 11.78 -5.95
C SER A 27 -2.76 11.83 -6.00
N ASP A 28 -3.37 12.13 -4.87
CA ASP A 28 -4.79 12.48 -4.73
C ASP A 28 -5.09 13.93 -5.10
N GLU A 29 -4.06 14.78 -5.21
CA GLU A 29 -4.18 16.20 -5.56
C GLU A 29 -4.93 16.40 -6.88
N HIS A 30 -5.97 17.24 -6.88
CA HIS A 30 -6.89 17.49 -8.00
C HIS A 30 -7.75 16.30 -8.44
N TYR A 31 -7.70 15.16 -7.75
CA TYR A 31 -8.51 13.97 -8.06
C TYR A 31 -9.44 13.56 -6.92
N SER A 32 -8.94 13.54 -5.69
CA SER A 32 -9.67 13.10 -4.49
C SER A 32 -9.29 13.97 -3.29
N GLU A 33 -9.60 15.26 -3.37
CA GLU A 33 -9.25 16.27 -2.35
C GLU A 33 -9.87 16.01 -0.96
N TRP A 34 -10.83 15.09 -0.88
CA TRP A 34 -11.40 14.64 0.38
C TRP A 34 -10.46 13.74 1.18
N LEU A 35 -9.40 13.19 0.56
CA LEU A 35 -8.53 12.19 1.18
C LEU A 35 -7.55 12.83 2.17
N SER A 36 -7.78 12.59 3.46
CA SER A 36 -6.83 12.93 4.52
C SER A 36 -5.84 11.79 4.82
N ARG A 37 -4.78 12.12 5.56
CA ARG A 37 -3.81 11.12 6.07
C ARG A 37 -4.46 10.03 6.93
N ASP A 38 -5.44 10.40 7.76
CA ASP A 38 -6.19 9.46 8.59
C ASP A 38 -7.02 8.50 7.74
N GLN A 39 -7.75 9.02 6.75
CA GLN A 39 -8.51 8.18 5.82
C GLN A 39 -7.59 7.25 5.01
N ALA A 40 -6.44 7.74 4.56
CA ALA A 40 -5.45 6.90 3.88
C ALA A 40 -4.94 5.77 4.79
N TRP A 41 -4.69 6.05 6.07
CA TRP A 41 -4.31 5.03 7.05
C TRP A 41 -5.42 4.01 7.28
N ARG A 42 -6.67 4.46 7.43
CA ARG A 42 -7.84 3.58 7.61
C ARG A 42 -8.12 2.74 6.36
N LEU A 43 -7.89 3.28 5.16
CA LEU A 43 -7.95 2.50 3.91
C LEU A 43 -6.90 1.41 3.89
N PHE A 44 -5.65 1.76 4.20
CA PHE A 44 -4.55 0.79 4.27
C PHE A 44 -4.83 -0.36 5.22
N ARG A 45 -5.54 -0.10 6.33
CA ARG A 45 -5.93 -1.14 7.31
C ARG A 45 -7.22 -1.87 6.97
N GLY A 46 -7.89 -1.51 5.87
CA GLY A 46 -9.20 -2.06 5.50
C GLY A 46 -10.35 -1.64 6.43
N GLU A 47 -10.16 -0.58 7.22
CA GLU A 47 -11.13 -0.06 8.19
C GLU A 47 -12.08 0.99 7.58
N LEU A 48 -11.74 1.54 6.42
CA LEU A 48 -12.58 2.45 5.65
C LEU A 48 -13.06 1.77 4.37
N LYS A 49 -14.38 1.77 4.14
CA LYS A 49 -14.99 1.33 2.87
C LYS A 49 -15.34 2.54 2.04
N LEU A 50 -15.07 2.47 0.74
CA LEU A 50 -15.41 3.52 -0.20
C LEU A 50 -16.67 3.16 -0.97
N ALA A 51 -17.60 4.10 -1.07
CA ALA A 51 -18.78 3.99 -1.93
C ALA A 51 -18.44 4.32 -3.40
N GLU A 52 -17.44 5.17 -3.61
CA GLU A 52 -16.95 5.60 -4.93
C GLU A 52 -15.44 5.32 -5.04
N PRO A 53 -14.90 5.09 -6.25
CA PRO A 53 -13.48 4.86 -6.42
C PRO A 53 -12.61 6.02 -5.92
N LEU A 54 -11.50 5.70 -5.25
CA LEU A 54 -10.46 6.70 -4.98
C LEU A 54 -9.74 7.03 -6.30
N ARG A 55 -9.78 8.30 -6.71
CA ARG A 55 -9.14 8.77 -7.93
C ARG A 55 -7.74 9.28 -7.65
N LEU A 56 -6.77 8.86 -8.46
CA LEU A 56 -5.37 9.22 -8.28
C LEU A 56 -4.71 9.51 -9.62
N GLY A 57 -3.93 10.58 -9.70
CA GLY A 57 -3.16 10.95 -10.90
C GLY A 57 -1.66 10.78 -10.71
N ALA A 58 -0.97 10.40 -11.78
CA ALA A 58 0.49 10.34 -11.76
C ALA A 58 1.13 11.73 -11.74
N TYR A 59 1.93 12.02 -10.71
CA TYR A 59 2.71 13.26 -10.63
C TYR A 59 4.19 13.07 -10.99
N MET A 60 4.69 11.82 -10.91
CA MET A 60 6.05 11.44 -11.33
C MET A 60 6.07 10.06 -11.99
N GLY A 61 7.20 9.73 -12.61
CA GLY A 61 7.38 8.48 -13.35
C GLY A 61 6.61 8.48 -14.67
N SER A 62 6.78 7.42 -15.45
CA SER A 62 6.13 7.27 -16.75
C SER A 62 5.75 5.82 -17.09
N GLN A 63 6.04 4.88 -16.19
CA GLN A 63 5.88 3.45 -16.45
C GLN A 63 4.87 2.85 -15.47
N ALA A 64 3.87 2.16 -16.02
CA ALA A 64 2.99 1.31 -15.22
C ALA A 64 3.80 0.13 -14.63
N ALA A 65 3.51 -0.24 -13.39
CA ALA A 65 4.19 -1.29 -12.66
C ALA A 65 3.19 -1.98 -11.72
N ASP A 66 3.51 -3.19 -11.26
CA ASP A 66 2.58 -3.96 -10.41
C ASP A 66 2.23 -3.29 -9.09
N PHE A 67 3.14 -2.45 -8.58
CA PHE A 67 2.95 -1.66 -7.37
C PHE A 67 3.16 -0.19 -7.71
N LEU A 68 2.11 0.61 -7.53
CA LEU A 68 2.13 2.05 -7.69
C LEU A 68 1.93 2.68 -6.31
N TRP A 69 2.94 3.42 -5.87
CA TRP A 69 2.90 4.13 -4.61
C TRP A 69 2.39 5.55 -4.79
N ALA A 70 1.69 6.07 -3.79
CA ALA A 70 1.30 7.48 -3.76
C ALA A 70 2.22 8.32 -2.86
N GLY A 71 2.10 9.65 -2.97
CA GLY A 71 2.73 10.59 -2.04
C GLY A 71 2.28 10.37 -0.59
N LEU A 72 1.05 9.92 -0.39
CA LEU A 72 0.59 9.35 0.88
C LEU A 72 1.04 7.89 0.98
N ALA A 73 2.00 7.61 1.86
CA ALA A 73 2.64 6.30 1.99
C ALA A 73 1.69 5.12 2.27
N HIS A 74 0.47 5.39 2.75
CA HIS A 74 -0.55 4.40 3.04
C HIS A 74 -1.44 4.05 1.83
N ILE A 75 -1.30 4.77 0.72
CA ILE A 75 -2.01 4.48 -0.52
C ILE A 75 -1.07 3.74 -1.46
N ILE A 76 -1.44 2.49 -1.74
CA ILE A 76 -0.75 1.61 -2.67
C ILE A 76 -1.80 1.07 -3.64
N CYS A 77 -1.58 1.25 -4.94
CA CYS A 77 -2.38 0.62 -5.97
C CYS A 77 -1.59 -0.55 -6.55
N VAL A 78 -2.24 -1.71 -6.67
CA VAL A 78 -1.63 -2.91 -7.23
C VAL A 78 -2.35 -3.35 -8.49
N SER A 79 -1.61 -3.93 -9.43
CA SER A 79 -2.20 -4.53 -10.62
C SER A 79 -3.05 -5.75 -10.25
N SER A 80 -4.08 -6.06 -11.04
CA SER A 80 -4.90 -7.27 -10.90
C SER A 80 -4.06 -8.54 -10.81
N ARG A 81 -2.94 -8.60 -11.55
CA ARG A 81 -2.00 -9.74 -11.51
C ARG A 81 -1.44 -10.01 -10.12
N VAL A 82 -1.19 -8.98 -9.31
CA VAL A 82 -0.75 -9.17 -7.91
C VAL A 82 -1.86 -9.84 -7.10
N ILE A 83 -3.10 -9.37 -7.27
CA ILE A 83 -4.26 -9.93 -6.59
C ILE A 83 -4.48 -11.39 -6.97
N ASP A 84 -4.37 -11.72 -8.25
CA ASP A 84 -4.47 -13.09 -8.74
C ASP A 84 -3.40 -13.99 -8.10
N LEU A 85 -2.15 -13.50 -8.00
CA LEU A 85 -1.07 -14.23 -7.34
C LEU A 85 -1.35 -14.48 -5.86
N LEU A 86 -1.87 -13.48 -5.13
CA LEU A 86 -2.22 -13.63 -3.72
C LEU A 86 -3.35 -14.65 -3.54
N ILE A 87 -4.36 -14.63 -4.41
CA ILE A 87 -5.48 -15.59 -4.41
C ILE A 87 -4.97 -17.01 -4.70
N VAL A 88 -4.23 -17.19 -5.79
CA VAL A 88 -3.71 -18.51 -6.23
C VAL A 88 -2.83 -19.14 -5.15
N ASN A 89 -2.04 -18.34 -4.45
CA ASN A 89 -1.16 -18.79 -3.37
C ASN A 89 -1.81 -18.79 -1.99
N GLN A 90 -3.12 -18.52 -1.89
CA GLN A 90 -3.88 -18.51 -0.64
C GLN A 90 -3.28 -17.59 0.44
N VAL A 91 -2.66 -16.48 0.00
CA VAL A 91 -2.17 -15.46 0.92
C VAL A 91 -3.38 -14.76 1.54
N THR A 92 -3.36 -14.54 2.84
CA THR A 92 -4.47 -13.93 3.60
C THR A 92 -4.03 -12.64 4.28
N GLY A 93 -4.94 -11.95 4.98
CA GLY A 93 -4.60 -10.71 5.71
C GLY A 93 -4.49 -9.47 4.83
N TRP A 94 -5.16 -9.49 3.67
CA TRP A 94 -5.27 -8.34 2.77
C TRP A 94 -6.71 -8.16 2.28
N SER A 95 -7.00 -7.01 1.70
CA SER A 95 -8.23 -6.73 0.97
C SER A 95 -7.98 -5.66 -0.10
N THR A 96 -8.99 -5.38 -0.92
CA THR A 96 -8.92 -4.32 -1.93
C THR A 96 -10.04 -3.30 -1.80
N TYR A 97 -9.83 -2.11 -2.36
CA TYR A 97 -10.84 -1.07 -2.51
C TYR A 97 -10.79 -0.48 -3.92
N PRO A 98 -11.93 0.07 -4.43
CA PRO A 98 -11.98 0.58 -5.79
C PRO A 98 -11.10 1.83 -5.96
N VAL A 99 -10.36 1.90 -7.07
CA VAL A 99 -9.53 3.03 -7.46
C VAL A 99 -9.69 3.32 -8.94
N GLU A 100 -9.43 4.56 -9.33
CA GLU A 100 -9.22 4.97 -10.72
C GLU A 100 -7.86 5.67 -10.80
N VAL A 101 -6.93 5.07 -11.54
CA VAL A 101 -5.55 5.57 -11.66
C VAL A 101 -5.36 6.21 -13.01
N PHE A 102 -4.88 7.45 -13.04
CA PHE A 102 -4.64 8.20 -14.27
C PHE A 102 -3.14 8.37 -14.52
N ASP A 103 -2.70 8.14 -15.75
CA ASP A 103 -1.31 8.34 -16.16
C ASP A 103 -0.95 9.82 -16.30
N ARG A 104 0.29 10.12 -16.72
CA ARG A 104 0.77 11.49 -16.94
C ARG A 104 0.02 12.25 -18.05
N LYS A 105 -0.73 11.56 -18.90
CA LYS A 105 -1.55 12.12 -19.99
C LYS A 105 -3.03 12.22 -19.59
N GLY A 106 -3.38 11.89 -18.34
CA GLY A 106 -4.76 11.86 -17.87
C GLY A 106 -5.56 10.66 -18.39
N GLN A 107 -4.90 9.64 -18.93
CA GLN A 107 -5.55 8.42 -19.39
C GLN A 107 -5.77 7.47 -18.22
N LEU A 108 -6.97 6.90 -18.12
CA LEU A 108 -7.28 5.89 -17.13
C LEU A 108 -6.46 4.61 -17.40
N LEU A 109 -5.69 4.19 -16.41
CA LEU A 109 -5.02 2.90 -16.38
C LEU A 109 -5.99 1.86 -15.83
N ALA A 110 -6.39 0.92 -16.68
CA ALA A 110 -7.23 -0.20 -16.28
C ALA A 110 -6.47 -1.14 -15.32
N GLU A 111 -7.24 -2.00 -14.64
CA GLU A 111 -6.71 -3.16 -13.90
C GLU A 111 -5.89 -2.86 -12.64
N TYR A 112 -6.07 -1.69 -12.03
CA TYR A 112 -5.51 -1.38 -10.71
C TYR A 112 -6.56 -1.42 -9.61
N LEU A 113 -6.14 -1.88 -8.44
CA LEU A 113 -6.94 -1.95 -7.22
C LEU A 113 -6.18 -1.28 -6.08
N GLY A 114 -6.89 -0.59 -5.19
CA GLY A 114 -6.30 -0.14 -3.93
C GLY A 114 -6.00 -1.33 -3.05
N PHE A 115 -4.82 -1.37 -2.43
CA PHE A 115 -4.37 -2.48 -1.61
C PHE A 115 -4.41 -2.14 -0.12
N ALA A 116 -4.99 -3.05 0.67
CA ALA A 116 -5.08 -2.92 2.12
C ALA A 116 -4.55 -4.16 2.82
N VAL A 117 -3.87 -3.96 3.94
CA VAL A 117 -3.36 -5.00 4.85
C VAL A 117 -4.27 -5.06 6.07
N THR A 118 -5.03 -6.15 6.19
CA THR A 118 -6.02 -6.37 7.25
C THR A 118 -5.52 -7.33 8.33
N GLY A 119 -4.44 -8.05 8.06
CA GLY A 119 -3.78 -8.92 9.03
C GLY A 119 -3.14 -8.13 10.17
N ALA A 120 -3.18 -8.69 11.38
CA ALA A 120 -2.47 -8.13 12.52
C ALA A 120 -0.96 -8.24 12.33
N GLU A 121 -0.21 -7.28 12.88
CA GLU A 121 1.25 -7.39 12.92
C GLU A 121 1.67 -8.63 13.73
N CYS A 122 2.69 -9.34 13.22
CA CYS A 122 3.36 -10.34 14.04
C CYS A 122 4.18 -9.65 15.13
N HIS A 123 4.50 -10.39 16.21
CA HIS A 123 5.33 -9.87 17.28
C HIS A 123 6.69 -9.43 16.74
N ARG A 124 6.96 -8.12 16.79
CA ARG A 124 8.25 -7.54 16.41
C ARG A 124 9.26 -7.76 17.54
N ASP A 125 10.27 -8.60 17.32
CA ASP A 125 11.40 -8.75 18.24
C ASP A 125 12.27 -7.50 18.22
N ARG A 126 12.02 -6.60 19.18
CA ARG A 126 12.81 -5.38 19.37
C ARG A 126 14.11 -5.61 20.14
N GLY A 127 14.33 -6.79 20.74
CA GLY A 127 15.58 -7.11 21.43
C GLY A 127 16.73 -7.40 20.47
N ARG A 128 16.40 -7.89 19.26
CA ARG A 128 17.37 -8.17 18.19
C ARG A 128 17.39 -7.14 17.06
N SER A 129 16.44 -6.21 17.06
CA SER A 129 16.29 -5.21 15.99
C SER A 129 16.91 -3.87 16.38
N GLN A 130 17.75 -3.31 15.51
CA GLN A 130 18.21 -1.92 15.66
C GLN A 130 17.09 -0.97 15.20
N VAL A 131 16.44 -0.28 16.15
CA VAL A 131 15.48 0.77 15.84
C VAL A 131 16.26 2.05 15.53
N VAL A 132 16.22 2.50 14.27
CA VAL A 132 16.81 3.77 13.85
C VAL A 132 15.71 4.83 13.81
N THR A 133 15.70 5.75 14.77
CA THR A 133 14.84 6.94 14.74
C THR A 133 15.64 8.12 14.19
N ASN A 134 15.15 8.73 13.10
CA ASN A 134 15.75 9.95 12.58
C ASN A 134 15.20 11.15 13.36
N SER A 135 16.02 11.73 14.23
CA SER A 135 15.65 12.80 15.19
C SER A 135 15.29 14.15 14.54
N ARG A 136 15.28 14.26 13.21
CA ARG A 136 15.08 15.53 12.49
C ARG A 136 13.63 15.97 12.31
N TYR A 137 12.65 15.18 12.75
CA TYR A 137 11.21 15.51 12.64
C TYR A 137 10.44 15.39 13.96
N ALA A 138 11.12 15.28 15.11
CA ALA A 138 10.48 15.43 16.41
C ALA A 138 10.17 16.92 16.64
N VAL A 139 9.04 17.39 16.10
CA VAL A 139 8.46 18.67 16.52
C VAL A 139 7.82 18.44 17.90
N ALA A 140 8.18 19.35 18.80
CA ALA A 140 7.96 19.31 20.23
C ALA A 140 6.49 19.30 20.66
N ASN A 141 6.26 18.60 21.79
CA ASN A 141 5.19 18.67 22.80
C ASN A 141 3.72 18.85 22.35
#